data_AF-A0A7C1I7L7-F1
#
_entry.id   AF-A0A7C1I7L7-F1
#
_cell.length_a   1.000
_cell.length_b   1.000
_cell.length_c   1.000
_cell.angle_alpha   90.00
_cell.angle_beta   90.00
_cell.angle_gamma   90.00
#
_symmetry.space_group_name_H-M   'P 1'
#
loop_
_entity.id
_entity.type
_entity.pdbx_description
1 polymer ?
#
loop_
_entity_poly.entity_id
_entity_poly.type
_entity_poly.pdbx_seq_one_letter_code
_entity_poly.pdbx_strand_id
1 'polypeptide(L)'
;MSTTLSRLLASHRTLVMGVVNITADSFSDGGAYLDPDAALAHARQLLEEGADILDVGGESTAPTSAGVDAEEESRRVLPVIEALAKDGVYVSVDTYKPEVARRALGAGARMVNDVTAFRGDRSLVDVVAEGDSDVCIMYAKDATPRTTRNQPVYEDVVIEIAAFLKERTEYAEKHGVNRDRIIIDPGMGAFVSGEPGPRLEILHRLREFTELGYPVLVG
;
A
#
# COMPACT_ATOMS: atom_id res chain seq x y z
N MET A 1 23.59 5.31 -3.68
CA MET A 1 22.53 5.98 -4.48
C MET A 1 21.22 5.36 -4.05
N SER A 2 20.23 6.17 -3.64
CA SER A 2 18.94 5.66 -3.19
C SER A 2 18.18 5.00 -4.35
N THR A 3 17.57 3.85 -4.11
CA THR A 3 16.78 3.11 -5.12
C THR A 3 15.53 3.91 -5.50
N THR A 4 15.11 3.86 -6.76
CA THR A 4 13.88 4.52 -7.27
C THR A 4 12.96 3.48 -7.89
N LEU A 5 11.66 3.76 -7.93
CA LEU A 5 10.68 2.88 -8.57
C LEU A 5 11.01 2.63 -10.04
N SER A 6 11.35 3.67 -10.81
CA SER A 6 11.70 3.53 -12.22
C SER A 6 12.91 2.60 -12.42
N ARG A 7 13.87 2.60 -11.49
CA ARG A 7 15.03 1.69 -11.54
C ARG A 7 14.63 0.24 -11.26
N LEU A 8 13.72 0.02 -10.31
CA LEU A 8 13.19 -1.32 -10.03
C LEU A 8 12.40 -1.86 -11.23
N LEU A 9 11.49 -1.05 -11.78
CA LEU A 9 10.64 -1.42 -12.92
C LEU A 9 11.43 -1.67 -14.21
N ALA A 10 12.61 -1.05 -14.38
CA ALA A 10 13.50 -1.28 -15.52
C ALA A 10 14.03 -2.72 -15.62
N SER A 11 13.86 -3.54 -14.58
CA SER A 11 14.22 -4.96 -14.61
C SER A 11 13.30 -5.82 -15.49
N HIS A 12 12.13 -5.30 -15.88
CA HIS A 12 11.11 -6.00 -16.68
C HIS A 12 10.68 -7.38 -16.12
N ARG A 13 10.88 -7.60 -14.81
CA ARG A 13 10.32 -8.74 -14.08
C ARG A 13 9.28 -8.25 -13.07
N THR A 14 8.46 -9.18 -12.57
CA THR A 14 7.64 -8.93 -11.39
C THR A 14 8.54 -8.63 -10.19
N LEU A 15 8.23 -7.54 -9.51
CA LEU A 15 8.87 -7.15 -8.26
C LEU A 15 8.14 -7.82 -7.09
N VAL A 16 8.87 -8.14 -6.03
CA VAL A 16 8.29 -8.71 -4.81
C VAL A 16 8.25 -7.64 -3.73
N MET A 17 7.07 -7.40 -3.17
CA MET A 17 6.87 -6.53 -2.02
C MET A 17 6.71 -7.38 -0.76
N GLY A 18 7.66 -7.29 0.16
CA GLY A 18 7.63 -7.97 1.45
C GLY A 18 6.85 -7.17 2.47
N VAL A 19 5.92 -7.82 3.19
CA VAL A 19 5.05 -7.17 4.18
C VAL A 19 5.65 -7.24 5.57
N VAL A 20 5.79 -6.08 6.22
CA VAL A 20 6.31 -5.92 7.59
C VAL A 20 5.24 -5.27 8.46
N ASN A 21 4.39 -6.10 9.07
CA ASN A 21 3.29 -5.65 9.92
C ASN A 21 3.72 -5.54 11.39
N ILE A 22 3.73 -4.32 11.91
CA ILE A 22 4.08 -3.97 13.30
C ILE A 22 2.79 -3.78 14.09
N THR A 23 2.01 -4.86 14.23
CA THR A 23 0.69 -4.83 14.88
C THR A 23 0.58 -5.90 15.95
N ALA A 24 -0.25 -5.64 16.97
CA ALA A 24 -0.58 -6.63 18.00
C ALA A 24 -1.48 -7.76 17.45
N ASP A 25 -2.21 -7.48 16.37
CA ASP A 25 -3.31 -8.29 15.85
C ASP A 25 -2.96 -9.07 14.57
N SER A 26 -1.67 -9.26 14.22
CA SER A 26 -1.32 -9.97 13.00
C SER A 26 -1.76 -11.44 13.08
N PHE A 27 -2.74 -11.77 12.24
CA PHE A 27 -3.41 -13.08 12.14
C PHE A 27 -2.47 -14.25 11.83
N SER A 28 -1.22 -13.97 11.43
CA SER A 28 -0.20 -14.95 11.08
C SER A 28 0.85 -15.19 12.18
N ASP A 29 1.16 -14.22 13.06
CA ASP A 29 2.43 -14.25 13.83
C ASP A 29 2.35 -13.84 15.32
N GLY A 30 1.15 -13.66 15.88
CA GLY A 30 0.97 -13.63 17.35
C GLY A 30 1.59 -12.45 18.10
N GLY A 31 1.76 -11.28 17.48
CA GLY A 31 2.19 -10.04 18.16
C GLY A 31 3.70 -9.89 18.40
N ALA A 32 4.53 -10.77 17.82
CA ALA A 32 6.00 -10.75 17.96
C ALA A 32 6.65 -9.46 17.41
N TYR A 33 5.98 -8.73 16.52
CA TYR A 33 6.53 -7.55 15.82
C TYR A 33 6.24 -6.21 16.49
N LEU A 34 5.72 -6.16 17.71
CA LEU A 34 5.67 -4.88 18.46
C LEU A 34 7.07 -4.39 18.86
N ASP A 35 8.06 -5.29 18.85
CA ASP A 35 9.47 -4.97 19.04
C ASP A 35 10.09 -4.54 17.69
N PRO A 36 10.59 -3.29 17.57
CA PRO A 36 11.28 -2.83 16.36
C PRO A 36 12.43 -3.73 15.92
N ASP A 37 13.15 -4.37 16.85
CA ASP A 37 14.26 -5.27 16.51
C ASP A 37 13.76 -6.55 15.82
N ALA A 38 12.62 -7.09 16.27
CA ALA A 38 11.98 -8.23 15.63
C ALA A 38 11.44 -7.88 14.24
N ALA A 39 10.83 -6.70 14.08
CA ALA A 39 10.36 -6.20 12.79
C ALA A 39 11.54 -6.01 11.80
N LEU A 40 12.68 -5.50 12.27
CA LEU A 40 13.89 -5.36 11.46
C LEU A 40 14.53 -6.71 11.09
N ALA A 41 14.50 -7.69 12.00
CA ALA A 41 14.99 -9.04 11.69
C ALA A 41 14.15 -9.68 10.57
N HIS A 42 12.82 -9.59 10.66
CA HIS A 42 11.91 -10.06 9.61
C HIS A 42 12.10 -9.32 8.29
N ALA A 43 12.20 -7.99 8.33
CA ALA A 43 12.49 -7.17 7.16
C ALA A 43 13.77 -7.60 6.43
N ARG A 44 14.85 -7.89 7.18
CA ARG A 44 16.11 -8.39 6.62
C ARG A 44 15.98 -9.78 6.02
N GLN A 45 15.23 -10.67 6.69
CA GLN A 45 14.93 -11.99 6.14
C GLN A 45 14.19 -11.88 4.79
N LEU A 46 13.17 -11.03 4.69
CA LEU A 46 12.45 -10.80 3.44
C LEU A 46 13.38 -10.30 2.32
N LEU A 47 14.33 -9.42 2.63
CA LEU A 47 15.34 -8.97 1.67
C LEU A 47 16.28 -10.11 1.23
N GLU A 48 16.70 -10.97 2.15
CA GLU A 48 17.49 -12.17 1.83
C GLU A 48 16.71 -13.17 0.95
N GLU A 49 15.40 -13.25 1.14
CA GLU A 49 14.47 -14.06 0.33
C GLU A 49 14.15 -13.42 -1.04
N GLY A 50 14.59 -12.19 -1.29
CA GLY A 50 14.51 -11.52 -2.58
C GLY A 50 13.41 -10.47 -2.71
N ALA A 51 12.89 -9.93 -1.60
CA ALA A 51 12.02 -8.76 -1.64
C ALA A 51 12.73 -7.53 -2.25
N ASP A 52 12.06 -6.85 -3.17
CA ASP A 52 12.54 -5.62 -3.81
C ASP A 52 12.10 -4.36 -3.07
N ILE A 53 10.91 -4.46 -2.46
CA ILE A 53 10.24 -3.39 -1.73
C ILE A 53 9.83 -3.97 -0.39
N LEU A 54 9.94 -3.19 0.69
CA LEU A 54 9.35 -3.54 1.98
C LEU A 54 8.21 -2.58 2.29
N ASP A 55 7.02 -3.12 2.58
CA ASP A 55 5.83 -2.36 2.96
C ASP A 55 5.62 -2.47 4.46
N VAL A 56 5.74 -1.34 5.16
CA VAL A 56 5.74 -1.27 6.62
C VAL A 56 4.42 -0.69 7.10
N GLY A 57 3.63 -1.50 7.81
CA GLY A 57 2.31 -1.13 8.34
C GLY A 57 2.28 -1.13 9.87
N GLY A 58 1.80 -0.03 10.47
CA GLY A 58 1.65 0.11 11.93
C GLY A 58 0.22 -0.12 12.45
N GLU A 59 -0.75 -0.23 11.55
CA GLU A 59 -2.17 -0.45 11.81
C GLU A 59 -2.69 -1.63 10.99
N SER A 60 -3.58 -2.44 11.58
CA SER A 60 -4.31 -3.45 10.82
C SER A 60 -5.56 -2.84 10.18
N THR A 61 -5.70 -3.03 8.87
CA THR A 61 -6.92 -2.67 8.11
C THR A 61 -7.97 -3.79 8.12
N ALA A 62 -7.74 -4.85 8.89
CA ALA A 62 -8.66 -5.99 9.00
C ALA A 62 -10.03 -5.56 9.60
N PRO A 63 -11.12 -6.26 9.24
CA PRO A 63 -12.49 -5.89 9.65
C PRO A 63 -12.75 -5.76 11.15
N THR A 64 -11.91 -6.37 12.00
CA THR A 64 -12.06 -6.39 13.46
C THR A 64 -11.07 -5.51 14.21
N SER A 65 -10.17 -4.80 13.53
CA SER A 65 -9.19 -3.94 14.20
C SER A 65 -9.84 -2.67 14.75
N ALA A 66 -9.49 -2.29 15.98
CA ALA A 66 -9.90 -1.02 16.58
C ALA A 66 -9.21 0.20 15.94
N GLY A 67 -8.14 -0.04 15.18
CA GLY A 67 -7.25 0.98 14.67
C GLY A 67 -6.37 1.62 15.75
N VAL A 68 -5.44 2.46 15.31
CA VAL A 68 -4.57 3.26 16.19
C VAL A 68 -4.56 4.71 15.72
N ASP A 69 -4.26 5.63 16.65
CA ASP A 69 -4.03 7.02 16.28
C ASP A 69 -2.70 7.19 15.52
N ALA A 70 -2.52 8.35 14.90
CA ALA A 70 -1.34 8.65 14.10
C ALA A 70 -0.04 8.65 14.92
N GLU A 71 -0.09 8.96 16.22
CA GLU A 71 1.09 9.00 17.08
C GLU A 71 1.58 7.59 17.40
N GLU A 72 0.66 6.69 17.77
CA GLU A 72 0.96 5.29 18.03
C GLU A 72 1.39 4.55 16.75
N GLU A 73 0.74 4.80 15.61
CA GLU A 73 1.18 4.25 14.32
C GLU A 73 2.59 4.75 13.96
N SER A 74 2.85 6.05 14.12
CA SER A 74 4.19 6.63 13.88
C SER A 74 5.25 6.00 14.80
N ARG A 75 4.94 5.83 16.09
CA ARG A 75 5.85 5.22 17.07
C ARG A 75 6.25 3.81 16.66
N ARG A 76 5.34 3.07 16.02
CA ARG A 76 5.58 1.71 15.51
C ARG A 76 6.45 1.71 14.25
N VAL A 77 6.10 2.51 13.25
CA VAL A 77 6.71 2.41 11.91
C VAL A 77 8.02 3.17 11.77
N LEU A 78 8.18 4.33 12.40
CA LEU A 78 9.30 5.23 12.13
C LEU A 78 10.69 4.62 12.45
N PRO A 79 10.90 3.93 13.60
CA PRO A 79 12.20 3.33 13.89
C PRO A 79 12.63 2.29 12.84
N VAL A 80 11.67 1.52 12.32
CA VAL A 80 11.90 0.50 11.31
C VAL A 80 12.17 1.14 9.95
N ILE A 81 11.36 2.11 9.54
CA ILE A 81 11.53 2.85 8.28
C ILE A 81 12.89 3.55 8.25
N GLU A 82 13.28 4.26 9.31
CA GLU A 82 14.57 4.96 9.37
C GLU A 82 15.77 4.02 9.20
N ALA A 83 15.73 2.86 9.85
CA ALA A 83 16.81 1.89 9.77
C ALA A 83 16.91 1.28 8.36
N LEU A 84 15.78 0.85 7.77
CA LEU A 84 15.74 0.30 6.42
C LEU A 84 16.14 1.32 5.35
N ALA A 85 15.72 2.57 5.51
CA ALA A 85 16.10 3.65 4.60
C ALA A 85 17.61 3.96 4.65
N LYS A 86 18.24 3.90 5.84
CA LYS A 86 19.70 4.03 6.00
C LYS A 86 20.46 2.92 5.27
N ASP A 87 19.90 1.71 5.24
CA ASP A 87 20.45 0.56 4.50
C ASP A 87 20.19 0.66 2.97
N GLY A 88 19.51 1.72 2.51
CA GLY A 88 19.25 1.98 1.09
C GLY A 88 18.08 1.17 0.50
N VAL A 89 17.28 0.53 1.36
CA VAL A 89 16.10 -0.24 0.96
C VAL A 89 15.03 0.69 0.41
N TYR A 90 14.29 0.23 -0.60
CA TYR A 90 13.12 0.93 -1.08
C TYR A 90 11.93 0.58 -0.17
N VAL A 91 11.52 1.54 0.67
CA VAL A 91 10.51 1.34 1.71
C VAL A 91 9.20 2.01 1.33
N SER A 92 8.11 1.25 1.38
CA SER A 92 6.74 1.72 1.36
C SER A 92 6.19 1.82 2.79
N VAL A 93 5.36 2.82 3.06
CA VAL A 93 4.56 2.91 4.30
C VAL A 93 3.11 2.60 3.96
N ASP A 94 2.54 1.57 4.58
CA ASP A 94 1.11 1.25 4.48
C ASP A 94 0.33 2.12 5.45
N THR A 95 -0.21 3.23 4.94
CA THR A 95 -1.00 4.16 5.74
C THR A 95 -1.94 4.99 4.87
N TYR A 96 -3.11 5.27 5.43
CA TYR A 96 -4.08 6.23 4.89
C TYR A 96 -4.02 7.59 5.62
N LYS A 97 -3.15 7.73 6.63
CA LYS A 97 -3.08 8.94 7.48
C LYS A 97 -2.02 9.91 6.95
N PRO A 98 -2.39 11.15 6.57
CA PRO A 98 -1.45 12.16 6.07
C PRO A 98 -0.30 12.44 7.03
N GLU A 99 -0.57 12.46 8.34
CA GLU A 99 0.45 12.72 9.36
C GLU A 99 1.50 11.61 9.42
N VAL A 100 1.08 10.35 9.39
CA VAL A 100 1.98 9.19 9.40
C VAL A 100 2.78 9.15 8.11
N ALA A 101 2.13 9.33 6.97
CA ALA A 101 2.80 9.43 5.67
C ALA A 101 3.88 10.52 5.68
N ARG A 102 3.56 11.74 6.13
CA ARG A 102 4.52 12.85 6.17
C ARG A 102 5.74 12.53 7.04
N ARG A 103 5.53 11.93 8.21
CA ARG A 103 6.63 11.53 9.11
C ARG A 103 7.46 10.39 8.51
N ALA A 104 6.82 9.38 7.92
CA ALA A 104 7.48 8.24 7.27
C ALA A 104 8.32 8.66 6.07
N LEU A 105 7.82 9.57 5.22
CA LEU A 105 8.58 10.15 4.12
C LEU A 105 9.78 10.95 4.65
N GLY A 106 9.61 11.70 5.74
CA GLY A 106 10.72 12.39 6.42
C GLY A 106 11.78 11.44 6.99
N ALA A 107 11.38 10.23 7.41
CA ALA A 107 12.26 9.16 7.87
C ALA A 107 12.96 8.39 6.73
N GLY A 108 12.57 8.62 5.47
CA GLY A 108 13.20 8.02 4.30
C GLY A 108 12.36 6.98 3.56
N ALA A 109 11.10 6.78 3.93
CA ALA A 109 10.17 6.04 3.07
C ALA A 109 10.07 6.70 1.69
N ARG A 110 9.90 5.88 0.66
CA ARG A 110 9.88 6.31 -0.75
C ARG A 110 8.53 6.13 -1.41
N MET A 111 7.62 5.42 -0.76
CA MET A 111 6.28 5.13 -1.29
C MET A 111 5.25 5.19 -0.17
N VAL A 112 4.04 5.67 -0.49
CA VAL A 112 2.85 5.52 0.35
C VAL A 112 1.94 4.47 -0.27
N ASN A 113 1.57 3.43 0.47
CA ASN A 113 0.56 2.47 0.06
C ASN A 113 -0.77 2.86 0.74
N ASP A 114 -1.71 3.41 -0.02
CA ASP A 114 -2.99 3.91 0.51
C ASP A 114 -4.16 3.04 0.04
N VAL A 115 -4.61 2.20 0.97
CA VAL A 115 -5.78 1.32 0.86
C VAL A 115 -7.08 2.07 0.51
N THR A 116 -7.15 3.39 0.76
CA THR A 116 -8.35 4.20 0.56
C THR A 116 -8.37 4.96 -0.76
N ALA A 117 -7.26 5.01 -1.49
CA ALA A 117 -7.08 5.80 -2.71
C ALA A 117 -7.46 7.29 -2.53
N PHE A 118 -6.94 7.92 -1.49
CA PHE A 118 -7.18 9.29 -1.03
C PHE A 118 -8.61 9.60 -0.58
N ARG A 119 -9.45 8.56 -0.39
CA ARG A 119 -10.83 8.74 0.10
C ARG A 119 -10.91 8.86 1.62
N GLY A 120 -9.97 8.24 2.34
CA GLY A 120 -9.92 8.25 3.81
C GLY A 120 -9.63 9.65 4.35
N ASP A 121 -8.57 10.28 3.84
CA ASP A 121 -8.24 11.69 4.09
C ASP A 121 -7.70 12.31 2.80
N ARG A 122 -8.38 13.34 2.30
CA ARG A 122 -8.01 13.98 1.03
C ARG A 122 -6.69 14.74 1.10
N SER A 123 -6.26 15.18 2.29
CA SER A 123 -4.99 15.90 2.44
C SER A 123 -3.76 15.01 2.26
N LEU A 124 -3.93 13.68 2.20
CA LEU A 124 -2.85 12.76 1.88
C LEU A 124 -2.33 12.98 0.45
N VAL A 125 -3.18 13.42 -0.48
CA VAL A 125 -2.74 13.73 -1.85
C VAL A 125 -1.72 14.87 -1.86
N ASP A 126 -1.91 15.87 -1.00
CA ASP A 126 -0.99 17.01 -0.88
C ASP A 126 0.34 16.56 -0.30
N VAL A 127 0.35 15.64 0.68
CA VAL A 127 1.59 15.05 1.23
C VAL A 127 2.41 14.35 0.14
N VAL A 128 1.75 13.57 -0.72
CA VAL A 128 2.40 12.85 -1.82
C VAL A 128 2.87 13.82 -2.91
N ALA A 129 2.06 14.83 -3.25
CA ALA A 129 2.37 15.81 -4.30
C ALA A 129 3.49 16.78 -3.90
N GLU A 130 3.56 17.19 -2.63
CA GLU A 130 4.63 18.04 -2.08
C GLU A 130 5.99 17.32 -2.04
N GLY A 131 5.97 15.99 -1.88
CA GLY A 131 7.16 15.15 -1.77
C GLY A 131 7.63 14.53 -3.09
N ASP A 132 8.67 13.70 -2.98
CA ASP A 132 9.23 12.87 -4.06
C ASP A 132 8.91 11.36 -3.91
N SER A 133 7.81 11.05 -3.21
CA SER A 133 7.34 9.68 -2.95
C SER A 133 6.44 9.09 -4.04
N ASP A 134 6.61 7.82 -4.35
CA ASP A 134 5.64 7.07 -5.13
C ASP A 134 4.35 6.81 -4.31
N VAL A 135 3.26 6.44 -4.96
CA VAL A 135 1.99 6.09 -4.28
C VAL A 135 1.32 4.90 -4.94
N CYS A 136 0.92 3.90 -4.15
CA CYS A 136 -0.05 2.89 -4.57
C CYS A 136 -1.43 3.28 -4.08
N ILE A 137 -2.40 3.27 -4.99
CA ILE A 137 -3.81 3.46 -4.67
C ILE A 137 -4.58 2.16 -4.94
N MET A 138 -5.28 1.69 -3.92
CA MET A 138 -6.02 0.43 -4.00
C MET A 138 -7.51 0.67 -4.20
N TYR A 139 -8.17 -0.19 -4.98
CA TYR A 139 -9.61 -0.32 -4.89
C TYR A 139 -10.02 -1.04 -3.61
N ALA A 140 -10.93 -0.41 -2.88
CA ALA A 140 -11.71 -1.05 -1.82
C ALA A 140 -13.17 -0.67 -1.97
N LYS A 141 -14.07 -1.64 -1.80
CA LYS A 141 -15.53 -1.42 -1.85
C LYS A 141 -16.01 -0.37 -0.84
N ASP A 142 -15.31 -0.24 0.28
CA ASP A 142 -15.60 0.73 1.33
C ASP A 142 -14.70 1.96 1.15
N ALA A 143 -15.23 3.17 1.36
CA ALA A 143 -14.45 4.40 1.34
C ALA A 143 -13.59 4.59 2.60
N THR A 144 -13.87 3.80 3.65
CA THR A 144 -13.11 3.75 4.89
C THR A 144 -11.96 2.75 4.77
N PRO A 145 -10.84 2.96 5.49
CA PRO A 145 -9.68 2.06 5.45
C PRO A 145 -9.99 0.66 5.97
N ARG A 146 -10.97 0.54 6.87
CA ARG A 146 -11.45 -0.75 7.35
C ARG A 146 -12.55 -1.27 6.45
N THR A 147 -12.33 -2.46 5.91
CA THR A 147 -13.32 -3.08 5.04
C THR A 147 -14.41 -3.80 5.85
N THR A 148 -15.66 -3.67 5.40
CA THR A 148 -16.82 -4.28 6.03
C THR A 148 -17.04 -5.71 5.51
N ARG A 149 -17.95 -6.46 6.14
CA ARG A 149 -18.42 -7.76 5.62
C ARG A 149 -19.46 -7.63 4.50
N ASN A 150 -19.70 -6.41 3.99
CA ASN A 150 -20.63 -6.19 2.91
C ASN A 150 -20.23 -7.00 1.66
N GLN A 151 -21.22 -7.48 0.91
CA GLN A 151 -20.99 -8.20 -0.34
C GLN A 151 -21.60 -7.39 -1.49
N PRO A 152 -20.81 -6.55 -2.17
CA PRO A 152 -21.29 -5.81 -3.32
C PRO A 152 -21.58 -6.79 -4.46
N VAL A 153 -22.64 -6.50 -5.21
CA VAL A 153 -22.95 -7.19 -6.46
C VAL A 153 -22.40 -6.31 -7.58
N TYR A 154 -21.46 -6.88 -8.33
CA TYR A 154 -20.91 -6.25 -9.53
C TYR A 154 -21.66 -6.77 -10.75
N GLU A 155 -21.92 -5.90 -11.72
CA GLU A 155 -22.30 -6.32 -13.07
C GLU A 155 -21.08 -6.87 -13.78
N ASP A 156 -19.96 -6.15 -13.71
CA ASP A 156 -18.63 -6.61 -14.11
C ASP A 156 -17.58 -6.01 -13.16
N VAL A 157 -17.04 -6.86 -12.29
CA VAL A 157 -16.09 -6.43 -11.25
C VAL A 157 -14.84 -5.77 -11.84
N VAL A 158 -14.37 -6.22 -13.01
CA VAL A 158 -13.12 -5.72 -13.59
C VAL A 158 -13.36 -4.33 -14.17
N ILE A 159 -14.45 -4.15 -14.91
CA ILE A 159 -14.80 -2.84 -15.51
C ILE A 159 -15.09 -1.81 -14.43
N GLU A 160 -15.82 -2.18 -13.38
CA GLU A 160 -16.16 -1.27 -12.28
C GLU A 160 -14.91 -0.86 -11.49
N ILE A 161 -14.00 -1.79 -11.19
CA ILE A 161 -12.74 -1.49 -10.51
C ILE A 161 -11.80 -0.65 -11.41
N ALA A 162 -11.71 -0.97 -12.70
CA ALA A 162 -10.89 -0.19 -13.63
C ALA A 162 -11.41 1.25 -13.77
N ALA A 163 -12.72 1.44 -13.82
CA ALA A 163 -13.34 2.76 -13.82
C ALA A 163 -13.06 3.54 -12.53
N PHE A 164 -13.14 2.87 -11.38
CA PHE A 164 -12.76 3.47 -10.10
C PHE A 164 -11.29 3.90 -10.10
N LEU A 165 -10.37 2.99 -10.43
CA LEU A 165 -8.93 3.29 -10.41
C LEU A 165 -8.60 4.44 -11.35
N LYS A 166 -9.18 4.45 -12.55
CA LYS A 166 -9.04 5.57 -13.50
C LYS A 166 -9.51 6.90 -12.92
N GLU A 167 -10.64 6.94 -12.21
CA GLU A 167 -11.08 8.17 -11.53
C GLU A 167 -10.10 8.59 -10.44
N ARG A 168 -9.59 7.63 -9.64
CA ARG A 168 -8.66 7.93 -8.54
C ARG A 168 -7.29 8.39 -9.04
N THR A 169 -6.78 7.83 -10.13
CA THR A 169 -5.53 8.28 -10.74
C THR A 169 -5.68 9.67 -11.36
N GLU A 170 -6.79 9.95 -12.06
CA GLU A 170 -7.11 11.28 -12.58
C GLU A 170 -7.24 12.32 -11.45
N TYR A 171 -7.82 11.92 -10.31
CA TYR A 171 -7.85 12.74 -9.11
C TYR A 171 -6.44 13.07 -8.62
N ALA A 172 -5.56 12.07 -8.48
CA ALA A 172 -4.19 12.26 -8.01
C ALA A 172 -3.38 13.17 -8.95
N GLU A 173 -3.45 12.94 -10.26
CA GLU A 173 -2.78 13.75 -11.28
C GLU A 173 -3.25 15.21 -11.25
N LYS A 174 -4.56 15.44 -11.10
CA LYS A 174 -5.13 16.79 -11.00
C LYS A 174 -4.64 17.56 -9.76
N HIS A 175 -4.24 16.86 -8.70
CA HIS A 175 -3.69 17.45 -7.48
C HIS A 175 -2.15 17.46 -7.47
N GLY A 176 -1.50 17.20 -8.60
CA GLY A 176 -0.07 17.40 -8.78
C GLY A 176 0.80 16.16 -8.57
N VAL A 177 0.22 14.98 -8.33
CA VAL A 177 0.99 13.74 -8.31
C VAL A 177 1.39 13.38 -9.73
N ASN A 178 2.70 13.22 -9.98
CA ASN A 178 3.19 12.82 -11.30
C ASN A 178 2.70 11.39 -11.63
N ARG A 179 2.16 11.21 -12.83
CA ARG A 179 1.73 9.91 -13.38
C ARG A 179 2.75 8.79 -13.18
N ASP A 180 4.04 9.06 -13.40
CA ASP A 180 5.11 8.06 -13.33
C ASP A 180 5.39 7.56 -11.89
N ARG A 181 4.75 8.19 -10.89
CA ARG A 181 4.85 7.86 -9.46
C ARG A 181 3.61 7.15 -8.94
N ILE A 182 2.62 6.88 -9.78
CA ILE A 182 1.35 6.24 -9.37
C ILE A 182 1.37 4.76 -9.75
N ILE A 183 1.10 3.91 -8.77
CA ILE A 183 0.82 2.48 -8.90
C ILE A 183 -0.66 2.26 -8.60
N ILE A 184 -1.29 1.32 -9.29
CA ILE A 184 -2.68 0.93 -9.02
C ILE A 184 -2.75 -0.50 -8.49
N ASP A 185 -3.67 -0.74 -7.57
CA ASP A 185 -3.99 -2.07 -7.06
C ASP A 185 -5.50 -2.33 -7.21
N PRO A 186 -5.92 -3.36 -7.95
CA PRO A 186 -7.33 -3.69 -8.12
C PRO A 186 -8.02 -4.13 -6.82
N GLY A 187 -7.26 -4.34 -5.74
CA GLY A 187 -7.73 -4.87 -4.50
C GLY A 187 -8.08 -6.35 -4.63
N MET A 188 -7.98 -7.05 -3.51
CA MET A 188 -8.30 -8.47 -3.43
C MET A 188 -9.02 -8.76 -2.11
N GLY A 189 -9.37 -10.03 -1.91
CA GLY A 189 -9.84 -10.46 -0.60
C GLY A 189 -11.15 -9.78 -0.20
N ALA A 190 -11.28 -9.53 1.10
CA ALA A 190 -12.44 -8.86 1.65
C ALA A 190 -12.61 -7.43 1.13
N PHE A 191 -11.56 -6.76 0.63
CA PHE A 191 -11.65 -5.40 0.10
C PHE A 191 -12.50 -5.30 -1.18
N VAL A 192 -12.57 -6.39 -1.95
CA VAL A 192 -13.47 -6.52 -3.10
C VAL A 192 -14.73 -7.29 -2.72
N SER A 193 -14.56 -8.55 -2.31
CA SER A 193 -15.68 -9.43 -1.95
C SER A 193 -15.22 -10.63 -1.12
N GLY A 194 -16.08 -11.05 -0.19
CA GLY A 194 -15.90 -12.31 0.53
C GLY A 194 -16.00 -13.55 -0.36
N GLU A 195 -16.60 -13.42 -1.55
CA GLU A 195 -16.76 -14.52 -2.50
C GLU A 195 -15.48 -14.79 -3.32
N PRO A 196 -15.25 -16.05 -3.74
CA PRO A 196 -14.10 -16.39 -4.59
C PRO A 196 -14.27 -15.93 -6.04
N GLY A 197 -15.50 -15.73 -6.53
CA GLY A 197 -15.76 -15.35 -7.93
C GLY A 197 -15.05 -14.05 -8.34
N PRO A 198 -15.33 -12.91 -7.67
CA PRO A 198 -14.74 -11.62 -8.02
C PRO A 198 -13.20 -11.59 -8.06
N ARG A 199 -12.53 -12.22 -7.08
CA ARG A 199 -11.06 -12.27 -7.04
C ARG A 199 -10.45 -13.11 -8.16
N LEU A 200 -11.11 -14.22 -8.54
CA LEU A 200 -10.63 -15.06 -9.64
C LEU A 200 -10.80 -14.34 -10.97
N GLU A 201 -11.88 -13.57 -11.13
CA GLU A 201 -12.11 -12.74 -12.31
C GLU A 201 -11.07 -11.62 -12.45
N ILE A 202 -10.75 -10.93 -11.35
CA ILE A 202 -9.67 -9.92 -11.31
C ILE A 202 -8.33 -10.51 -11.74
N LEU A 203 -7.96 -11.69 -11.21
CA LEU A 203 -6.72 -12.36 -11.60
C LEU A 203 -6.73 -12.81 -13.07
N HIS A 204 -7.87 -13.31 -13.55
CA HIS A 204 -8.02 -13.76 -14.94
C HIS A 204 -7.87 -12.60 -15.95
N ARG A 205 -8.36 -11.41 -15.58
CA ARG A 205 -8.42 -10.23 -16.44
C ARG A 205 -7.46 -9.11 -16.00
N LEU A 206 -6.37 -9.48 -15.31
CA LEU A 206 -5.40 -8.51 -14.76
C LEU A 206 -4.83 -7.55 -15.82
N ARG A 207 -4.78 -7.99 -17.08
CA ARG A 207 -4.36 -7.18 -18.23
C ARG A 207 -5.20 -5.91 -18.42
N GLU A 208 -6.48 -5.91 -18.08
CA GLU A 208 -7.31 -4.72 -18.25
C GLU A 208 -6.88 -3.56 -17.34
N PHE A 209 -6.29 -3.87 -16.18
CA PHE A 209 -5.69 -2.86 -15.31
C PHE A 209 -4.36 -2.35 -15.85
N THR A 210 -3.52 -3.20 -16.45
CA THR A 210 -2.25 -2.75 -17.04
C THR A 210 -2.46 -1.84 -18.25
N GLU A 211 -3.60 -1.99 -18.95
CA GLU A 211 -4.00 -1.11 -20.06
C GLU A 211 -4.38 0.32 -19.61
N LEU A 212 -4.58 0.57 -18.31
CA LEU A 212 -4.71 1.93 -17.75
C LEU A 212 -3.39 2.72 -17.80
N GLY A 213 -2.27 2.05 -18.09
CA GLY A 213 -0.96 2.67 -18.28
C GLY A 213 -0.28 3.07 -16.98
N TYR A 214 -0.51 2.32 -15.90
CA TYR A 214 0.18 2.42 -14.62
C TYR A 214 0.78 1.05 -14.25
N PRO A 215 1.87 0.99 -13.47
CA PRO A 215 2.28 -0.23 -12.80
C PRO A 215 1.14 -0.81 -11.96
N VAL A 216 1.00 -2.13 -11.95
CA VAL A 216 -0.04 -2.84 -11.19
C VAL A 216 0.61 -3.60 -10.04
N LEU A 217 0.11 -3.36 -8.83
CA LEU A 217 0.41 -4.14 -7.63
C LEU A 217 -0.77 -5.10 -7.37
N VAL A 218 -0.49 -6.30 -6.88
CA VAL A 218 -1.51 -7.27 -6.45
C VAL A 218 -1.08 -7.87 -5.12
N GLY A 219 -1.95 -7.77 -4.11
CA GLY A 219 -1.74 -8.29 -2.74
C GLY A 219 -2.84 -9.24 -2.27
#